data_AF-T0RDG0-F1
#
_entry.id   AF-T0RDG0-F1
#
_cell.length_a   1.000
_cell.length_b   1.000
_cell.length_c   1.000
_cell.angle_alpha   90.00
_cell.angle_beta   90.00
_cell.angle_gamma   90.00
#
_symmetry.space_group_name_H-M   'P 1'
#
loop_
_entity.id
_entity.type
_entity.pdbx_description
1 polymer ?
#
loop_
_entity_poly.entity_id
_entity_poly.type
_entity_poly.pdbx_seq_one_letter_code
_entity_poly.pdbx_strand_id
1 'polypeptide(L)'
;MSSYDTASIFTQYCYLDFDQTWEMANSIKRQERCKSMVSNGAVFLASLLRNVNLTMYWGEEFEIGFGSELRQSKAGRALVATFTPPYLAIPDEVAYWTSKGIESYTLQWQNYKSIGLTTTYNIVNAYGAAYSFALQSTATYARFTSATSYIMYWALDSDLAYVWSNRTSMSHKSLLRASSRFAFSNASLQDILIEDWYLPQPPWSANYALVSSLLGPFGSIDMVYVTVPSTLRQFVQTILSVAAPARQRHSDAYMAISSTSGTAPAP
;
A
#
# COMPACT_ATOMS: atom_id res chain seq x y z
N MET A 1 1.86 -0.83 14.20
CA MET A 1 0.73 -0.78 13.26
C MET A 1 -0.37 -1.60 13.90
N SER A 2 -1.52 -0.98 14.20
CA SER A 2 -2.64 -1.72 14.79
C SER A 2 -3.33 -2.55 13.71
N SER A 3 -4.07 -3.61 14.06
CA SER A 3 -4.79 -4.41 13.04
C SER A 3 -5.83 -3.58 12.27
N TYR A 4 -6.25 -2.42 12.81
CA TYR A 4 -7.08 -1.43 12.12
C TYR A 4 -6.37 -0.83 10.88
N ASP A 5 -5.08 -0.50 11.00
CA ASP A 5 -4.32 0.18 9.93
C ASP A 5 -3.90 -0.77 8.79
N THR A 6 -4.13 -2.08 8.95
CA THR A 6 -3.62 -3.09 8.02
C THR A 6 -4.35 -3.05 6.67
N ALA A 7 -5.65 -2.76 6.66
CA ALA A 7 -6.39 -2.55 5.41
C ALA A 7 -5.85 -1.37 4.60
N SER A 8 -5.14 -0.43 5.24
CA SER A 8 -4.49 0.70 4.57
C SER A 8 -3.10 0.36 4.02
N ILE A 9 -2.64 -0.90 4.02
CA ILE A 9 -1.41 -1.30 3.30
C ILE A 9 -1.61 -1.01 1.81
N PHE A 10 -0.68 -0.23 1.23
CA PHE A 10 -0.82 0.22 -0.15
C PHE A 10 -0.35 -0.84 -1.15
N THR A 11 -1.27 -1.71 -1.54
CA THR A 11 -1.07 -2.72 -2.57
C THR A 11 -2.39 -3.03 -3.26
N GLN A 12 -2.37 -3.25 -4.57
CA GLN A 12 -3.53 -3.74 -5.31
C GLN A 12 -3.53 -5.26 -5.26
N TYR A 13 -4.37 -5.83 -4.41
CA TYR A 13 -4.51 -7.27 -4.28
C TYR A 13 -5.04 -7.89 -5.58
N CYS A 14 -4.40 -8.98 -5.98
CA CYS A 14 -4.69 -9.75 -7.17
C CYS A 14 -5.50 -11.01 -6.85
N TYR A 15 -5.14 -11.65 -5.75
CA TYR A 15 -5.71 -12.92 -5.31
C TYR A 15 -5.98 -12.85 -3.81
N LEU A 16 -7.04 -13.53 -3.38
CA LEU A 16 -7.30 -13.69 -1.95
C LEU A 16 -6.35 -14.71 -1.33
N ASP A 17 -5.98 -15.78 -2.05
CA ASP A 17 -5.19 -16.92 -1.57
C ASP A 17 -3.91 -17.14 -2.39
N PHE A 18 -2.92 -17.80 -1.78
CA PHE A 18 -1.67 -18.14 -2.48
C PHE A 18 -1.84 -19.18 -3.60
N ASP A 19 -2.92 -19.96 -3.59
CA ASP A 19 -3.24 -20.91 -4.66
C ASP A 19 -3.90 -20.25 -5.88
N GLN A 20 -4.09 -18.91 -5.84
CA GLN A 20 -4.67 -18.13 -6.93
C GLN A 20 -6.08 -18.58 -7.32
N THR A 21 -6.79 -19.25 -6.40
CA THR A 21 -8.13 -19.79 -6.61
C THR A 21 -9.16 -18.67 -6.69
N TRP A 22 -9.01 -17.64 -5.85
CA TRP A 22 -9.95 -16.54 -5.72
C TRP A 22 -9.32 -15.25 -6.22
N GLU A 23 -9.55 -14.95 -7.50
CA GLU A 23 -9.14 -13.69 -8.10
C GLU A 23 -9.95 -12.50 -7.57
N MET A 24 -9.32 -11.34 -7.40
CA MET A 24 -9.96 -10.14 -6.84
C MET A 24 -9.55 -8.82 -7.49
N ALA A 25 -8.68 -8.81 -8.51
CA ALA A 25 -8.29 -7.54 -9.13
C ALA A 25 -9.51 -6.81 -9.72
N ASN A 26 -9.54 -5.48 -9.59
CA ASN A 26 -10.67 -4.64 -9.97
C ASN A 26 -10.96 -4.58 -11.48
N SER A 27 -10.07 -5.10 -12.33
CA SER A 27 -10.27 -5.17 -13.77
C SER A 27 -9.59 -6.40 -14.39
N ILE A 28 -10.10 -6.84 -15.55
CA ILE A 28 -9.50 -7.96 -16.30
C ILE A 28 -8.04 -7.64 -16.66
N LYS A 29 -7.77 -6.43 -17.16
CA LYS A 29 -6.41 -6.02 -17.54
C LYS A 29 -5.46 -6.03 -16.34
N ARG A 30 -5.91 -5.65 -15.15
CA ARG A 30 -5.09 -5.75 -13.93
C ARG A 30 -4.85 -7.21 -13.53
N GLN A 31 -5.89 -8.04 -13.61
CA GLN A 31 -5.79 -9.48 -13.32
C GLN A 31 -4.77 -10.17 -14.24
N GLU A 32 -4.73 -9.81 -15.53
CA GLU A 32 -3.72 -10.34 -16.44
C GLU A 32 -2.29 -9.91 -16.04
N ARG A 33 -2.09 -8.66 -15.60
CA ARG A 33 -0.79 -8.22 -15.06
C ARG A 33 -0.41 -8.95 -13.77
N CYS A 34 -1.38 -9.39 -12.96
CA CYS A 34 -1.11 -10.09 -11.72
C CYS A 34 -0.32 -11.39 -11.90
N LYS A 35 -0.48 -12.05 -13.06
CA LYS A 35 0.23 -13.31 -13.37
C LYS A 35 1.75 -13.17 -13.34
N SER A 36 2.28 -11.99 -13.65
CA SER A 36 3.72 -11.71 -13.58
C SER A 36 4.18 -11.16 -12.22
N MET A 37 3.29 -11.08 -11.23
CA MET A 37 3.56 -10.50 -9.90
C MET A 37 3.46 -11.55 -8.76
N VAL A 38 3.22 -12.82 -9.10
CA VAL A 38 2.91 -13.88 -8.12
C VAL A 38 4.08 -14.24 -7.19
N SER A 39 5.31 -13.83 -7.48
CA SER A 39 6.43 -13.96 -6.54
C SER A 39 6.45 -12.89 -5.43
N ASN A 40 5.56 -11.90 -5.51
CA ASN A 40 5.41 -10.85 -4.51
C ASN A 40 4.21 -11.15 -3.59
N GLY A 41 4.47 -11.50 -2.34
CA GLY A 41 3.45 -11.80 -1.33
C GLY A 41 2.43 -10.66 -1.11
N ALA A 42 2.81 -9.42 -1.43
CA ALA A 42 1.94 -8.26 -1.28
C ALA A 42 0.74 -8.23 -2.26
N VAL A 43 0.72 -9.08 -3.30
CA VAL A 43 -0.46 -9.19 -4.19
C VAL A 43 -1.50 -10.19 -3.70
N PHE A 44 -1.22 -10.90 -2.60
CA PHE A 44 -2.09 -11.91 -2.01
C PHE A 44 -2.67 -11.42 -0.70
N LEU A 45 -4.00 -11.32 -0.60
CA LEU A 45 -4.63 -10.82 0.62
C LEU A 45 -4.45 -11.78 1.80
N ALA A 46 -4.35 -13.09 1.57
CA ALA A 46 -4.05 -14.10 2.60
C ALA A 46 -2.75 -13.81 3.36
N SER A 47 -1.76 -13.18 2.72
CA SER A 47 -0.51 -12.76 3.39
C SER A 47 -0.78 -11.81 4.55
N LEU A 48 -1.77 -10.93 4.41
CA LEU A 48 -2.21 -9.99 5.44
C LEU A 48 -3.17 -10.67 6.41
N LEU A 49 -4.18 -11.38 5.90
CA LEU A 49 -5.26 -11.96 6.71
C LEU A 49 -4.78 -12.95 7.78
N ARG A 50 -3.67 -13.64 7.53
CA ARG A 50 -3.03 -14.56 8.50
C ARG A 50 -2.31 -13.85 9.64
N ASN A 51 -2.16 -12.52 9.57
CA ASN A 51 -1.41 -11.71 10.52
C ASN A 51 -2.28 -10.70 11.28
N VAL A 52 -3.60 -10.73 11.10
CA VAL A 52 -4.52 -9.73 11.67
C VAL A 52 -5.69 -10.39 12.35
N ASN A 53 -6.23 -9.72 13.38
CA ASN A 53 -7.49 -10.12 13.97
C ASN A 53 -8.66 -9.55 13.17
N LEU A 54 -9.19 -10.36 12.25
CA LEU A 54 -10.30 -9.99 11.36
C LEU A 54 -11.55 -9.52 12.11
N THR A 55 -11.94 -10.24 13.16
CA THR A 55 -13.22 -10.00 13.86
C THR A 55 -13.23 -8.71 14.67
N MET A 56 -12.06 -8.15 14.98
CA MET A 56 -11.95 -6.98 15.83
C MET A 56 -12.22 -5.65 15.10
N TYR A 57 -11.92 -5.56 13.81
CA TYR A 57 -11.85 -4.25 13.13
C TYR A 57 -12.61 -4.14 11.82
N TRP A 58 -12.78 -5.23 11.05
CA TRP A 58 -13.41 -5.17 9.73
C TRP A 58 -14.15 -6.46 9.36
N GLY A 59 -14.75 -7.09 10.37
CA GLY A 59 -15.42 -8.39 10.22
C GLY A 59 -16.68 -8.34 9.34
N GLU A 60 -17.45 -7.26 9.41
CA GLU A 60 -18.65 -7.08 8.58
C GLU A 60 -18.28 -6.81 7.12
N GLU A 61 -17.31 -5.91 6.91
CA GLU A 61 -16.77 -5.55 5.60
C GLU A 61 -16.11 -6.76 4.94
N PHE A 62 -15.37 -7.57 5.71
CA PHE A 62 -14.83 -8.83 5.24
C PHE A 62 -15.95 -9.79 4.82
N GLU A 63 -17.02 -9.90 5.61
CA GLU A 63 -18.12 -10.80 5.30
C GLU A 63 -18.84 -10.41 4.00
N ILE A 64 -19.07 -9.11 3.80
CA ILE A 64 -19.69 -8.57 2.59
C ILE A 64 -18.77 -8.77 1.38
N GLY A 65 -17.52 -8.32 1.49
CA GLY A 65 -16.55 -8.34 0.39
C GLY A 65 -16.11 -9.75 -0.01
N PHE A 66 -15.94 -10.65 0.96
CA PHE A 66 -15.30 -11.96 0.75
C PHE A 66 -16.07 -13.13 1.37
N GLY A 67 -16.40 -13.03 2.66
CA GLY A 67 -16.85 -14.16 3.47
C GLY A 67 -18.10 -14.86 2.93
N SER A 68 -19.10 -14.08 2.50
CA SER A 68 -20.36 -14.61 1.96
C SER A 68 -20.16 -15.45 0.68
N GLU A 69 -19.20 -15.09 -0.16
CA GLU A 69 -18.84 -15.85 -1.37
C GLU A 69 -18.05 -17.11 -1.01
N LEU A 70 -17.04 -16.98 -0.13
CA LEU A 70 -16.21 -18.12 0.31
C LEU A 70 -17.03 -19.21 0.98
N ARG A 71 -18.05 -18.84 1.76
CA ARG A 71 -18.91 -19.78 2.48
C ARG A 71 -19.75 -20.68 1.57
N GLN A 72 -19.89 -20.34 0.29
CA GLN A 72 -20.64 -21.15 -0.67
C GLN A 72 -19.90 -22.46 -1.02
N SER A 73 -18.58 -22.53 -0.82
CA SER A 73 -17.77 -23.71 -1.17
C SER A 73 -17.06 -24.32 0.03
N LYS A 74 -16.74 -25.63 -0.06
CA LYS A 74 -15.92 -26.32 0.97
C LYS A 74 -14.51 -25.73 1.03
N ALA A 75 -13.93 -25.41 -0.12
CA ALA A 75 -12.60 -24.82 -0.22
C ALA A 75 -12.54 -23.42 0.43
N GLY A 76 -13.54 -22.57 0.18
CA GLY A 76 -13.59 -21.23 0.78
C GLY A 76 -13.79 -21.26 2.30
N ARG A 77 -14.65 -22.15 2.82
CA ARG A 77 -14.78 -22.36 4.28
C ARG A 77 -13.47 -22.84 4.91
N ALA A 78 -12.73 -23.72 4.23
CA ALA A 78 -11.42 -24.16 4.69
C ALA A 78 -10.39 -23.01 4.68
N LEU A 79 -10.41 -22.15 3.65
CA LEU A 79 -9.56 -20.96 3.60
C LEU A 79 -9.85 -20.01 4.76
N VAL A 80 -11.12 -19.66 5.00
CA VAL A 80 -11.51 -18.73 6.09
C VAL A 80 -11.01 -19.23 7.45
N ALA A 81 -11.05 -20.54 7.70
CA ALA A 81 -10.52 -21.12 8.94
C ALA A 81 -9.01 -20.88 9.13
N THR A 82 -8.25 -20.66 8.05
CA THR A 82 -6.80 -20.34 8.13
C THR A 82 -6.52 -18.90 8.56
N PHE A 83 -7.53 -18.02 8.56
CA PHE A 83 -7.41 -16.63 8.99
C PHE A 83 -7.80 -16.44 10.47
N THR A 84 -8.04 -17.53 11.19
CA THR A 84 -8.40 -17.51 12.61
C THR A 84 -7.45 -18.39 13.42
N PRO A 85 -7.22 -18.09 14.71
CA PRO A 85 -6.35 -18.92 15.54
C PRO A 85 -6.82 -20.39 15.64
N PRO A 86 -5.89 -21.35 15.85
CA PRO A 86 -4.45 -21.15 16.02
C PRO A 86 -3.74 -20.88 14.69
N TYR A 87 -2.89 -19.84 14.68
CA TYR A 87 -2.03 -19.53 13.55
C TYR A 87 -0.85 -20.50 13.49
N LEU A 88 -0.30 -20.67 12.29
CA LEU A 88 0.93 -21.44 12.09
C LEU A 88 2.10 -20.78 12.83
N ALA A 89 3.07 -21.60 13.26
CA ALA A 89 4.32 -21.08 13.77
C ALA A 89 5.09 -20.37 12.64
N ILE A 90 5.91 -19.38 12.99
CA ILE A 90 6.67 -18.59 11.99
C ILE A 90 7.47 -19.48 11.01
N PRO A 91 8.20 -20.54 11.45
CA PRO A 91 8.91 -21.41 10.52
C PRO A 91 7.98 -22.11 9.51
N ASP A 92 6.77 -22.48 9.92
CA ASP A 92 5.78 -23.14 9.08
C ASP A 92 5.15 -22.17 8.08
N GLU A 93 4.90 -20.91 8.48
CA GLU A 93 4.48 -19.85 7.54
C GLU A 93 5.57 -19.58 6.50
N VAL A 94 6.84 -19.47 6.91
CA VAL A 94 7.96 -19.29 5.98
C VAL A 94 8.05 -20.44 5.00
N ALA A 95 7.95 -21.68 5.47
CA ALA A 95 7.94 -22.87 4.61
C ALA A 95 6.75 -22.87 3.65
N TYR A 96 5.56 -22.49 4.15
CA TYR A 96 4.35 -22.40 3.33
C TYR A 96 4.47 -21.34 2.24
N TRP A 97 4.90 -20.12 2.55
CA TRP A 97 5.08 -19.05 1.57
C TRP A 97 6.14 -19.42 0.52
N THR A 98 7.26 -20.00 0.96
CA THR A 98 8.32 -20.47 0.07
C THR A 98 7.81 -21.57 -0.87
N SER A 99 6.98 -22.50 -0.37
CA SER A 99 6.37 -23.56 -1.19
C SER A 99 5.43 -23.03 -2.27
N LYS A 100 4.93 -21.80 -2.11
CA LYS A 100 4.07 -21.09 -3.08
C LYS A 100 4.87 -20.17 -4.02
N GLY A 101 6.20 -20.17 -3.93
CA GLY A 101 7.07 -19.35 -4.79
C GLY A 101 7.07 -17.87 -4.44
N ILE A 102 6.74 -17.51 -3.21
CA ILE A 102 6.79 -16.12 -2.73
C ILE A 102 8.22 -15.78 -2.30
N GLU A 103 8.80 -14.76 -2.92
CA GLU A 103 10.20 -14.37 -2.73
C GLU A 103 10.36 -12.97 -2.13
N SER A 104 9.30 -12.14 -2.22
CA SER A 104 9.36 -10.74 -1.80
C SER A 104 8.04 -10.26 -1.23
N TYR A 105 8.08 -9.14 -0.51
CA TYR A 105 6.89 -8.42 -0.06
C TYR A 105 7.10 -6.93 -0.35
N THR A 106 6.80 -6.53 -1.59
CA THR A 106 7.01 -5.18 -2.08
C THR A 106 5.68 -4.47 -2.26
N LEU A 107 5.48 -3.38 -1.51
CA LEU A 107 4.29 -2.55 -1.59
C LEU A 107 4.33 -1.61 -2.80
N GLN A 108 3.16 -1.11 -3.21
CA GLN A 108 3.08 -0.03 -4.18
C GLN A 108 3.45 1.31 -3.52
N TRP A 109 3.77 2.30 -4.35
CA TRP A 109 4.11 3.64 -3.90
C TRP A 109 2.88 4.55 -3.81
N GLN A 110 2.83 5.37 -2.77
CA GLN A 110 1.77 6.38 -2.60
C GLN A 110 2.29 7.66 -1.95
N ASN A 111 1.55 8.77 -2.10
CA ASN A 111 1.85 10.07 -1.48
C ASN A 111 0.77 10.64 -0.56
N TYR A 112 -0.29 9.87 -0.26
CA TYR A 112 -1.39 10.30 0.61
C TYR A 112 -1.20 9.91 2.09
N LYS A 113 -0.16 9.14 2.41
CA LYS A 113 0.28 8.76 3.76
C LYS A 113 1.78 8.95 3.88
N SER A 114 2.22 9.76 4.82
CA SER A 114 3.62 9.79 5.26
C SER A 114 3.88 8.62 6.19
N ILE A 115 4.85 7.76 5.85
CA ILE A 115 5.27 6.65 6.71
C ILE A 115 6.25 7.20 7.73
N GLY A 116 5.82 7.31 8.98
CA GLY A 116 6.69 7.69 10.08
C GLY A 116 7.72 6.60 10.40
N LEU A 117 8.90 7.02 10.83
CA LEU A 117 9.99 6.13 11.25
C LEU A 117 10.58 6.67 12.54
N THR A 118 10.54 5.87 13.60
CA THR A 118 11.26 6.13 14.85
C THR A 118 12.34 5.09 15.01
N THR A 119 13.60 5.50 14.94
CA THR A 119 14.75 4.63 15.23
C THR A 119 15.36 5.06 16.55
N THR A 120 15.56 4.10 17.46
CA THR A 120 16.21 4.31 18.74
C THR A 120 17.40 3.35 18.88
N TYR A 121 18.39 3.74 19.66
CA TYR A 121 19.48 2.87 20.08
C TYR A 121 19.67 2.97 21.59
N ASN A 122 20.11 1.88 22.21
CA ASN A 122 20.34 1.82 23.65
C ASN A 122 21.83 1.99 23.96
N ILE A 123 22.16 2.89 24.87
CA ILE A 123 23.47 2.96 25.51
C ILE A 123 23.36 2.24 26.85
N VAL A 124 24.13 1.17 27.04
CA VAL A 124 24.20 0.43 28.31
C VAL A 124 25.44 0.87 29.06
N ASN A 125 25.29 1.34 30.30
CA ASN A 125 26.43 1.70 31.13
C ASN A 125 27.10 0.47 31.77
N ALA A 126 28.25 0.67 32.42
CA ALA A 126 29.03 -0.41 33.05
C ALA A 126 28.30 -1.14 34.20
N TYR A 127 27.21 -0.57 34.72
CA TYR A 127 26.36 -1.17 35.76
C TYR A 127 25.13 -1.88 35.19
N GLY A 128 25.02 -1.98 33.86
CA GLY A 128 23.91 -2.66 33.17
C GLY A 128 22.66 -1.80 32.96
N ALA A 129 22.68 -0.51 33.31
CA ALA A 129 21.54 0.37 33.04
C ALA A 129 21.51 0.79 31.56
N ALA A 130 20.37 0.55 30.89
CA ALA A 130 20.15 0.89 29.49
C ALA A 130 19.40 2.22 29.35
N TYR A 131 19.90 3.11 28.51
CA TYR A 131 19.30 4.40 28.17
C TYR A 131 18.97 4.45 26.68
N SER A 132 17.70 4.66 26.34
CA SER A 132 17.24 4.73 24.94
C SER A 132 17.40 6.15 24.39
N PHE A 133 18.09 6.28 23.25
CA PHE A 133 18.27 7.53 22.52
C PHE A 133 17.63 7.42 21.14
N ALA A 134 16.86 8.44 20.74
CA ALA A 134 16.27 8.51 19.41
C ALA A 134 17.30 9.03 18.39
N LEU A 135 17.55 8.25 17.34
CA LEU A 135 18.43 8.60 16.22
C LEU A 135 17.67 9.42 15.17
N GLN A 136 16.45 8.99 14.85
CA GLN A 136 15.56 9.65 13.90
C GLN A 136 14.12 9.44 14.36
N SER A 137 13.31 10.48 14.25
CA SER A 137 11.86 10.41 14.46
C SER A 137 11.17 11.21 13.35
N THR A 138 10.36 10.53 12.55
CA THR A 138 9.51 11.14 11.53
C THR A 138 8.08 10.74 11.81
N ALA A 139 7.15 11.70 11.84
CA ALA A 139 5.76 11.44 12.16
C ALA A 139 5.00 10.80 10.99
N THR A 140 4.04 9.94 11.32
CA THR A 140 3.04 9.44 10.39
C THR A 140 1.89 10.45 10.30
N TYR A 141 1.49 10.82 9.09
CA TYR A 141 0.32 11.70 8.88
C TYR A 141 -0.30 11.46 7.50
N ALA A 142 -1.59 11.73 7.38
CA ALA A 142 -2.32 11.67 6.12
C ALA A 142 -2.17 12.98 5.33
N ARG A 143 -2.12 12.88 4.00
CA ARG A 143 -1.89 13.98 3.05
C ARG A 143 -2.96 14.04 1.96
N PHE A 144 -4.22 13.76 2.30
CA PHE A 144 -5.30 13.63 1.33
C PHE A 144 -5.52 14.88 0.45
N THR A 145 -5.33 16.09 0.98
CA THR A 145 -5.52 17.34 0.23
C THR A 145 -4.48 17.57 -0.87
N SER A 146 -3.33 16.91 -0.80
CA SER A 146 -2.26 16.98 -1.81
C SER A 146 -2.00 15.63 -2.48
N ALA A 147 -2.89 14.66 -2.24
CA ALA A 147 -2.75 13.31 -2.74
C ALA A 147 -3.00 13.27 -4.25
N THR A 148 -2.05 12.70 -4.99
CA THR A 148 -2.21 12.44 -6.43
C THR A 148 -2.24 10.95 -6.74
N SER A 149 -1.69 10.11 -5.87
CA SER A 149 -1.71 8.65 -6.06
C SER A 149 -3.04 8.02 -5.64
N TYR A 150 -3.87 8.70 -4.84
CA TYR A 150 -5.13 8.12 -4.32
C TYR A 150 -6.16 7.85 -5.42
N ILE A 151 -6.20 8.69 -6.47
CA ILE A 151 -7.02 8.45 -7.67
C ILE A 151 -6.41 7.38 -8.59
N MET A 152 -5.13 7.04 -8.44
CA MET A 152 -4.49 5.95 -9.21
C MET A 152 -4.92 4.60 -8.65
N TYR A 153 -4.96 4.48 -7.32
CA TYR A 153 -5.62 3.44 -6.54
C TYR A 153 -5.73 3.88 -5.07
N TRP A 154 -6.78 3.45 -4.36
CA TRP A 154 -7.13 3.96 -3.03
C TRP A 154 -6.89 3.00 -1.84
N ALA A 155 -6.36 1.80 -2.08
CA ALA A 155 -6.18 0.71 -1.12
C ALA A 155 -7.45 -0.05 -0.69
N LEU A 156 -7.24 -1.17 0.00
CA LEU A 156 -8.28 -2.10 0.44
C LEU A 156 -9.21 -1.48 1.49
N ASP A 157 -8.71 -0.57 2.33
CA ASP A 157 -9.53 0.17 3.30
C ASP A 157 -10.73 0.85 2.63
N SER A 158 -10.52 1.45 1.48
CA SER A 158 -11.54 2.12 0.69
C SER A 158 -12.48 1.10 0.03
N ASP A 159 -11.94 0.01 -0.52
CA ASP A 159 -12.75 -1.09 -1.05
C ASP A 159 -13.71 -1.65 0.02
N LEU A 160 -13.21 -1.88 1.24
CA LEU A 160 -14.00 -2.36 2.40
C LEU A 160 -15.06 -1.34 2.84
N ALA A 161 -14.71 -0.06 2.92
CA ALA A 161 -15.63 1.00 3.31
C ALA A 161 -16.80 1.15 2.30
N TYR A 162 -16.53 1.02 0.99
CA TYR A 162 -17.55 1.16 -0.05
C TYR A 162 -18.41 -0.07 -0.26
N VAL A 163 -17.94 -1.29 0.05
CA VAL A 163 -18.85 -2.45 0.06
C VAL A 163 -19.79 -2.44 1.28
N TRP A 164 -19.37 -1.83 2.38
CA TRP A 164 -20.22 -1.72 3.57
C TRP A 164 -21.22 -0.56 3.50
N SER A 165 -20.81 0.58 2.94
CA SER A 165 -21.67 1.76 2.83
C SER A 165 -22.61 1.72 1.63
N ASN A 166 -23.74 2.44 1.73
CA ASN A 166 -24.71 2.61 0.64
C ASN A 166 -24.42 3.80 -0.29
N ARG A 167 -23.16 4.28 -0.30
CA ARG A 167 -22.81 5.55 -0.95
C ARG A 167 -22.58 5.43 -2.45
N THR A 168 -22.08 4.29 -2.90
CA THR A 168 -21.70 4.04 -4.29
C THR A 168 -22.29 2.74 -4.82
N SER A 169 -22.13 2.52 -6.12
CA SER A 169 -22.51 1.28 -6.79
C SER A 169 -21.74 0.04 -6.32
N MET A 170 -20.74 0.17 -5.44
CA MET A 170 -20.07 -0.94 -4.75
C MET A 170 -20.84 -1.51 -3.57
N SER A 171 -21.89 -0.82 -3.09
CA SER A 171 -22.61 -1.22 -1.88
C SER A 171 -23.06 -2.69 -1.92
N HIS A 172 -22.76 -3.42 -0.85
CA HIS A 172 -23.15 -4.81 -0.62
C HIS A 172 -22.70 -5.81 -1.71
N LYS A 173 -21.65 -5.47 -2.46
CA LYS A 173 -21.06 -6.32 -3.51
C LYS A 173 -19.83 -7.08 -3.02
N SER A 174 -19.52 -8.16 -3.71
CA SER A 174 -18.31 -8.95 -3.45
C SER A 174 -17.10 -8.33 -4.15
N LEU A 175 -15.93 -8.48 -3.54
CA LEU A 175 -14.63 -8.13 -4.11
C LEU A 175 -13.97 -9.33 -4.83
N LEU A 176 -14.62 -10.51 -4.85
CA LEU A 176 -14.13 -11.68 -5.58
C LEU A 176 -14.72 -11.73 -7.00
N ARG A 177 -13.85 -11.86 -8.01
CA ARG A 177 -14.22 -11.78 -9.43
C ARG A 177 -15.22 -12.84 -9.88
N ALA A 178 -15.17 -14.03 -9.29
CA ALA A 178 -16.05 -15.13 -9.63
C ALA A 178 -17.50 -14.94 -9.11
N SER A 179 -17.71 -14.01 -8.17
CA SER A 179 -19.04 -13.76 -7.61
C SER A 179 -19.97 -13.13 -8.65
N SER A 180 -21.22 -13.59 -8.69
CA SER A 180 -22.27 -12.97 -9.51
C SER A 180 -22.58 -11.52 -9.12
N ARG A 181 -22.17 -11.11 -7.92
CA ARG A 181 -22.29 -9.74 -7.40
C ARG A 181 -20.95 -9.04 -7.30
N PHE A 182 -19.99 -9.37 -8.16
CA PHE A 182 -18.68 -8.74 -8.14
C PHE A 182 -18.79 -7.22 -8.37
N ALA A 183 -18.16 -6.44 -7.49
CA ALA A 183 -18.25 -4.97 -7.44
C ALA A 183 -17.98 -4.32 -8.78
N PHE A 184 -17.00 -4.84 -9.51
CA PHE A 184 -16.49 -4.25 -10.74
C PHE A 184 -16.97 -4.95 -12.02
N SER A 185 -18.12 -5.63 -11.96
CA SER A 185 -18.69 -6.30 -13.15
C SER A 185 -19.27 -5.31 -14.16
N ASN A 186 -19.99 -4.31 -13.67
CA ASN A 186 -20.73 -3.34 -14.48
C ASN A 186 -20.24 -1.89 -14.28
N ALA A 187 -19.32 -1.68 -13.35
CA ALA A 187 -18.72 -0.38 -13.05
C ALA A 187 -17.21 -0.59 -12.88
N SER A 188 -16.41 0.31 -13.42
CA SER A 188 -14.98 0.35 -13.13
C SER A 188 -14.71 1.10 -11.82
N LEU A 189 -13.54 0.90 -11.23
CA LEU A 189 -13.14 1.70 -10.07
C LEU A 189 -13.07 3.20 -10.40
N GLN A 190 -12.79 3.56 -11.65
CA GLN A 190 -12.86 4.92 -12.15
C GLN A 190 -14.28 5.50 -12.03
N ASP A 191 -15.32 4.73 -12.36
CA ASP A 191 -16.71 5.19 -12.26
C ASP A 191 -17.07 5.45 -10.80
N ILE A 192 -16.61 4.59 -9.88
CA ILE A 192 -16.86 4.73 -8.45
C ILE A 192 -16.10 5.95 -7.87
N LEU A 193 -14.87 6.21 -8.34
CA LEU A 193 -14.13 7.42 -7.99
C LEU A 193 -14.87 8.70 -8.45
N ILE A 194 -15.61 8.63 -9.56
CA ILE A 194 -16.45 9.72 -10.05
C ILE A 194 -17.73 9.85 -9.20
N GLU A 195 -18.38 8.74 -8.85
CA GLU A 195 -19.55 8.72 -7.95
C GLU A 195 -19.24 9.35 -6.58
N ASP A 196 -18.04 9.09 -6.04
CA ASP A 196 -17.62 9.60 -4.74
C ASP A 196 -16.85 10.93 -4.79
N TRP A 197 -16.82 11.60 -5.94
CA TRP A 197 -16.19 12.92 -6.14
C TRP A 197 -14.67 12.99 -5.95
N TYR A 198 -13.97 11.85 -5.95
CA TYR A 198 -12.50 11.85 -6.04
C TYR A 198 -12.02 12.21 -7.45
N LEU A 199 -12.84 11.92 -8.47
CA LEU A 199 -12.65 12.39 -9.83
C LEU A 199 -13.79 13.33 -10.25
N PRO A 200 -13.50 14.37 -11.05
CA PRO A 200 -14.54 15.24 -11.58
C PRO A 200 -15.41 14.49 -12.59
N GLN A 201 -16.68 14.91 -12.68
CA GLN A 201 -17.57 14.45 -13.74
C GLN A 201 -17.01 14.87 -15.12
N PRO A 202 -17.14 14.01 -16.15
CA PRO A 202 -16.76 14.39 -17.51
C PRO A 202 -17.63 15.56 -18.04
N PRO A 203 -17.13 16.34 -19.03
CA PRO A 203 -15.91 16.14 -19.78
C PRO A 203 -14.65 16.50 -18.99
N TRP A 204 -13.62 15.67 -19.15
CA TRP A 204 -12.35 15.85 -18.46
C TRP A 204 -11.44 16.86 -19.13
N SER A 205 -10.57 17.49 -18.33
CA SER A 205 -9.47 18.29 -18.86
C SER A 205 -8.48 17.42 -19.62
N ALA A 206 -7.67 18.04 -20.49
CA ALA A 206 -6.66 17.34 -21.29
C ALA A 206 -5.71 16.47 -20.44
N ASN A 207 -5.40 16.89 -19.21
CA ASN A 207 -4.51 16.14 -18.32
C ASN A 207 -5.11 14.81 -17.86
N TYR A 208 -6.37 14.81 -17.39
CA TYR A 208 -7.05 13.59 -16.97
C TYR A 208 -7.26 12.63 -18.15
N ALA A 209 -7.66 13.16 -19.31
CA ALA A 209 -7.81 12.36 -20.52
C ALA A 209 -6.49 11.74 -21.00
N LEU A 210 -5.39 12.50 -20.95
CA LEU A 210 -4.07 12.00 -21.31
C LEU A 210 -3.58 10.90 -20.36
N VAL A 211 -3.71 11.11 -19.04
CA VAL A 211 -3.32 10.09 -18.05
C VAL A 211 -4.13 8.81 -18.23
N SER A 212 -5.45 8.93 -18.33
CA SER A 212 -6.34 7.77 -18.49
C SER A 212 -6.08 7.00 -19.80
N SER A 213 -5.81 7.72 -20.90
CA SER A 213 -5.51 7.07 -22.19
C SER A 213 -4.13 6.42 -22.24
N LEU A 214 -3.13 6.99 -21.58
CA LEU A 214 -1.75 6.48 -21.60
C LEU A 214 -1.53 5.35 -20.57
N LEU A 215 -2.01 5.52 -19.35
CA LEU A 215 -1.76 4.60 -18.23
C LEU A 215 -2.91 3.60 -18.01
N GLY A 216 -4.10 3.92 -18.50
CA GLY A 216 -5.32 3.16 -18.25
C GLY A 216 -6.26 3.88 -17.27
N PRO A 217 -7.43 3.28 -16.99
CA PRO A 217 -8.43 3.91 -16.14
C PRO A 217 -7.93 4.14 -14.72
N PHE A 218 -8.34 5.26 -14.13
CA PHE A 218 -8.07 5.57 -12.72
C PHE A 218 -8.62 4.47 -11.80
N GLY A 219 -7.99 4.28 -10.64
CA GLY A 219 -8.25 3.16 -9.74
C GLY A 219 -7.56 1.84 -10.13
N SER A 220 -7.09 1.67 -11.37
CA SER A 220 -6.41 0.43 -11.81
C SER A 220 -4.96 0.67 -12.28
N ILE A 221 -4.36 1.78 -11.84
CA ILE A 221 -2.99 2.18 -12.21
C ILE A 221 -2.03 1.72 -11.10
N ASP A 222 -1.05 0.89 -11.47
CA ASP A 222 -0.04 0.39 -10.53
C ASP A 222 1.04 1.44 -10.30
N MET A 223 1.27 1.81 -9.04
CA MET A 223 2.26 2.81 -8.66
C MET A 223 3.51 2.11 -8.11
N VAL A 224 4.65 2.26 -8.77
CA VAL A 224 5.92 1.64 -8.37
C VAL A 224 6.93 2.71 -7.94
N TYR A 225 7.65 2.44 -6.86
CA TYR A 225 8.73 3.32 -6.44
C TYR A 225 9.98 3.10 -7.30
N VAL A 226 10.44 4.15 -7.96
CA VAL A 226 11.70 4.12 -8.72
C VAL A 226 12.79 4.69 -7.82
N THR A 227 13.79 3.85 -7.51
CA THR A 227 14.93 4.27 -6.67
C THR A 227 15.75 5.36 -7.35
N VAL A 228 16.32 6.26 -6.55
CA VAL A 228 17.21 7.31 -7.06
C VAL A 228 18.43 6.66 -7.74
N PRO A 229 18.74 7.01 -9.01
CA PRO A 229 19.87 6.46 -9.73
C PRO A 229 21.17 6.53 -8.93
N SER A 230 21.97 5.46 -8.98
CA SER A 230 23.24 5.37 -8.23
C SER A 230 24.18 6.53 -8.53
N THR A 231 24.25 6.96 -9.79
CA THR A 231 25.07 8.10 -10.22
C THR A 231 24.69 9.39 -9.50
N LEU A 232 23.39 9.68 -9.36
CA LEU A 232 22.92 10.87 -8.65
C LEU A 232 23.21 10.77 -7.15
N ARG A 233 23.02 9.58 -6.57
CA ARG A 233 23.37 9.32 -5.15
C ARG A 233 24.86 9.55 -4.90
N GLN A 234 25.72 9.03 -5.77
CA GLN A 234 27.18 9.21 -5.69
C GLN A 234 27.57 10.68 -5.84
N PHE A 235 27.01 11.38 -6.82
CA PHE A 235 27.26 12.81 -7.02
C PHE A 235 26.92 13.64 -5.77
N VAL A 236 25.73 13.43 -5.19
CA VAL A 236 25.31 14.11 -3.95
C VAL A 236 26.22 13.72 -2.77
N GLN A 237 26.59 12.44 -2.65
CA GLN A 237 27.54 11.99 -1.62
C GLN A 237 28.90 12.67 -1.76
N THR A 238 29.43 12.80 -2.98
CA THR A 238 30.69 13.49 -3.24
C THR A 238 30.60 14.96 -2.83
N ILE A 239 29.53 15.66 -3.23
CA ILE A 239 29.30 17.06 -2.82
C ILE A 239 29.29 17.16 -1.29
N LEU A 240 28.51 16.31 -0.61
CA LEU A 240 28.41 16.34 0.85
C LEU A 240 29.74 16.03 1.54
N SER A 241 30.53 15.09 1.00
CA SER A 241 31.85 14.73 1.54
C SER A 241 32.89 15.84 1.39
N VAL A 242 32.75 16.71 0.39
CA VAL A 242 33.63 17.88 0.20
C VAL A 242 33.12 19.07 1.01
N ALA A 243 31.81 19.30 0.99
CA ALA A 243 31.18 20.44 1.65
C ALA A 243 31.23 20.33 3.18
N ALA A 244 31.07 19.13 3.77
CA ALA A 244 31.06 18.98 5.23
C ALA A 244 32.40 19.36 5.90
N PRO A 245 33.58 18.89 5.43
CA PRO A 245 34.87 19.37 5.93
C PRO A 245 35.11 20.84 5.63
N ALA A 246 34.74 21.33 4.45
CA ALA A 246 34.89 22.74 4.10
C ALA A 246 34.09 23.65 5.05
N ARG A 247 32.86 23.26 5.40
CA ARG A 247 32.02 23.94 6.40
C ARG A 247 32.68 23.97 7.78
N GLN A 248 33.32 22.88 8.21
CA GLN A 248 34.02 22.85 9.50
C GLN A 248 35.28 23.72 9.53
N ARG A 249 36.02 23.78 8.42
CA ARG A 249 37.28 24.56 8.33
C ARG A 249 37.04 26.05 8.08
N HIS A 250 35.94 26.41 7.43
CA HIS A 250 35.64 27.78 7.01
C HIS A 250 34.22 28.19 7.45
N SER A 251 33.94 28.11 8.76
CA SER A 251 32.63 28.39 9.35
C SER A 251 32.09 29.76 8.96
N ASP A 252 32.92 30.79 9.04
CA ASP A 252 32.50 32.19 8.85
C ASP A 252 32.15 32.46 7.39
N ALA A 253 32.95 31.92 6.46
CA ALA A 253 32.67 32.00 5.03
C ALA A 253 31.42 31.22 4.64
N TYR A 254 31.17 30.05 5.28
CA TYR A 254 29.94 29.29 5.06
C TYR A 254 28.69 30.05 5.54
N MET A 255 28.75 30.67 6.72
CA MET A 255 27.65 31.48 7.26
C MET A 255 27.39 32.77 6.44
N ALA A 256 28.39 33.25 5.70
CA ALA A 256 28.27 34.39 4.81
C ALA A 256 27.69 34.05 3.42
N ILE A 257 27.43 32.77 3.10
CA ILE A 257 26.79 32.38 1.84
C ILE A 257 25.35 32.89 1.84
N SER A 258 25.06 33.87 0.98
CA SER A 258 23.70 34.38 0.77
C SER A 258 22.83 33.33 0.08
N SER A 259 21.81 32.81 0.78
CA SER A 259 20.83 31.91 0.20
C SER A 259 19.84 32.68 -0.68
N THR A 260 20.21 32.96 -1.93
CA THR A 260 19.33 33.65 -2.89
C THR A 260 18.29 32.72 -3.53
N SER A 261 18.36 31.41 -3.28
CA SER A 261 17.40 30.44 -3.82
C SER A 261 17.20 29.29 -2.85
N GLY A 262 16.18 29.41 -2.00
CA GLY A 262 15.71 28.30 -1.19
C GLY A 262 14.82 27.39 -2.04
N THR A 263 15.37 26.33 -2.63
CA THR A 263 14.55 25.18 -3.02
C THR A 263 14.28 24.38 -1.75
N ALA A 264 13.13 24.63 -1.12
CA ALA A 264 12.60 23.68 -0.15
C ALA A 264 12.35 22.35 -0.88
N PRO A 265 12.57 21.19 -0.24
CA PRO A 265 12.01 19.95 -0.78
C PRO A 265 10.52 20.20 -1.04
N ALA A 266 10.08 19.91 -2.27
CA ALA A 266 8.67 20.01 -2.62
C ALA A 266 7.86 19.24 -1.55
N PRO A 267 6.82 19.85 -0.97
CA PRO A 267 6.12 19.27 0.17
C PRO A 267 5.65 17.85 -0.10
#